data_AF-A0A7Y2C6U4-F1
#
_entry.id   AF-A0A7Y2C6U4-F1
#
_cell.length_a   1.000
_cell.length_b   1.000
_cell.length_c   1.000
_cell.angle_alpha   90.00
_cell.angle_beta   90.00
_cell.angle_gamma   90.00
#
_symmetry.space_group_name_H-M   'P 1'
#
loop_
_entity.id
_entity.type
_entity.pdbx_description
1 polymer ?
#
loop_
_entity_poly.entity_id
_entity_poly.type
_entity_poly.pdbx_seq_one_letter_code
_entity_poly.pdbx_strand_id
1 'polypeptide(L)' 'ELEILHGKGSGALRKAIHDYLEQRPEVASFKEAEWEAGGAGVTVLRLV' A
#
# COMPACT_ATOMS: atom_id res chain seq x y z
N GLU A 1 -8.20 8.36 4.47
CA GLU A 1 -7.73 7.33 3.52
C GLU A 1 -6.54 7.91 2.80
N LEU A 2 -5.44 7.17 2.74
CA LEU A 2 -4.18 7.61 2.13
C LEU A 2 -3.81 6.61 1.04
N GLU A 3 -3.25 7.13 -0.05
CA GLU A 3 -2.78 6.34 -1.17
C GLU A 3 -1.27 6.53 -1.35
N ILE A 4 -0.57 5.41 -1.52
CA ILE A 4 0.86 5.38 -1.81
C ILE A 4 1.04 4.86 -3.23
N LEU A 5 1.23 5.76 -4.19
CA LEU A 5 1.63 5.41 -5.54
C LEU A 5 3.12 5.07 -5.56
N HIS A 6 3.43 3.78 -5.69
CA HIS A 6 4.81 3.28 -5.76
C HIS A 6 5.15 2.63 -7.10
N GLY A 7 4.16 2.47 -7.99
CA GLY A 7 4.33 1.80 -9.27
C GLY A 7 4.45 0.27 -9.12
N LYS A 8 4.37 -0.44 -10.26
CA LYS A 8 4.39 -1.92 -10.28
C LYS A 8 5.83 -2.45 -10.26
N GLY A 9 6.67 -2.02 -11.21
CA GLY A 9 8.09 -2.39 -11.30
C GLY A 9 8.35 -3.89 -11.06
N SER A 10 9.44 -4.21 -10.35
CA SER A 10 9.72 -5.56 -9.84
C SER A 10 8.86 -5.97 -8.64
N GLY A 11 8.04 -5.06 -8.10
CA GLY A 11 7.30 -5.24 -6.85
C GLY A 11 8.12 -5.00 -5.58
N ALA A 12 9.40 -4.61 -5.68
CA ALA A 12 10.26 -4.39 -4.52
C ALA A 12 9.72 -3.30 -3.57
N LEU A 13 9.26 -2.17 -4.11
CA LEU A 13 8.66 -1.11 -3.30
C LEU A 13 7.34 -1.53 -2.67
N ARG A 14 6.47 -2.25 -3.41
CA ARG A 14 5.22 -2.79 -2.86
C ARG A 14 5.50 -3.67 -1.63
N LYS A 15 6.43 -4.61 -1.76
CA LYS A 15 6.83 -5.50 -0.66
C LYS A 15 7.38 -4.71 0.52
N ALA A 16 8.35 -3.82 0.30
CA ALA A 16 8.96 -3.04 1.36
C ALA A 16 7.95 -2.14 2.10
N ILE A 17 7.00 -1.55 1.37
CA ILE A 17 5.92 -0.74 1.93
C ILE A 17 4.99 -1.61 2.78
N HIS A 18 4.54 -2.77 2.28
CA HIS A 18 3.65 -3.66 3.03
C HIS A 18 4.32 -4.16 4.31
N ASP A 19 5.56 -4.64 4.21
CA ASP A 19 6.37 -5.10 5.36
C ASP A 19 6.54 -3.97 6.41
N TYR A 20 6.67 -2.71 5.97
CA TYR A 20 6.76 -1.55 6.85
C TYR A 20 5.42 -1.25 7.52
N LEU A 21 4.32 -1.24 6.77
CA LEU A 21 2.97 -0.90 7.26
C LEU A 21 2.45 -1.91 8.28
N GLU A 22 2.77 -3.21 8.14
CA GLU A 22 2.40 -4.25 9.11
C GLU A 22 2.89 -3.97 10.54
N GLN A 23 3.96 -3.19 10.68
CA GLN A 23 4.60 -2.89 11.95
C GLN A 23 4.15 -1.55 12.55
N ARG A 24 3.22 -0.84 11.90
CA ARG A 24 2.78 0.51 12.31
C ARG A 24 1.51 0.45 13.14
N PRO A 25 1.55 0.77 14.45
CA PRO A 25 0.35 0.79 15.29
C PRO A 25 -0.67 1.86 14.86
N GLU A 26 -0.21 2.91 14.16
CA GLU A 26 -1.09 3.94 13.61
C GLU A 26 -1.86 3.50 12.35
N VAL A 27 -1.56 2.34 11.77
CA VAL A 27 -2.22 1.82 10.56
C VAL A 27 -3.34 0.86 10.96
N ALA A 28 -4.58 1.26 10.71
CA ALA A 28 -5.76 0.43 10.95
C ALA A 28 -5.90 -0.68 9.90
N SER A 29 -5.61 -0.38 8.63
CA SER A 29 -5.63 -1.36 7.53
C SER A 29 -4.89 -0.84 6.31
N PHE A 30 -4.43 -1.76 5.45
CA PHE A 30 -3.91 -1.44 4.12
C PHE A 30 -4.16 -2.58 3.13
N LYS A 31 -4.26 -2.25 1.85
CA LYS A 31 -4.42 -3.20 0.74
C LYS A 31 -3.90 -2.61 -0.57
N GLU A 32 -3.76 -3.44 -1.60
CA GLU A 32 -3.63 -2.94 -2.96
C GLU A 32 -4.90 -2.19 -3.38
N ALA A 33 -4.76 -1.17 -4.21
CA ALA A 33 -5.90 -0.49 -4.80
C ALA A 33 -6.67 -1.42 -5.74
N GLU A 34 -7.93 -1.08 -6.03
CA GLU A 34 -8.71 -1.74 -7.08
C GLU A 34 -8.02 -1.56 -8.45
N TRP A 35 -8.32 -2.45 -9.41
CA TRP A 35 -7.65 -2.47 -10.70
C TRP A 35 -7.74 -1.13 -11.45
N GLU A 36 -8.93 -0.51 -11.42
CA GLU A 36 -9.23 0.79 -12.02
C GLU A 36 -8.53 1.96 -11.29
N ALA A 37 -8.10 1.75 -10.06
CA ALA A 37 -7.41 2.72 -9.21
C ALA A 37 -5.89 2.48 -9.12
N GLY A 38 -5.32 1.70 -10.05
CA GLY A 38 -3.88 1.46 -10.15
C GLY A 38 -3.41 0.06 -9.72
N GLY A 39 -4.29 -0.74 -9.13
CA GLY A 39 -4.02 -2.13 -8.74
C GLY A 39 -2.78 -2.27 -7.86
N ALA A 40 -1.98 -3.30 -8.14
CA ALA A 40 -0.70 -3.58 -7.47
C ALA A 40 0.37 -2.45 -7.54
N GLY A 41 0.10 -1.34 -8.22
CA GLY A 41 0.97 -0.15 -8.24
C GLY A 41 0.65 0.90 -7.17
N VAL A 42 -0.45 0.71 -6.45
CA VAL A 42 -0.94 1.64 -5.42
C VAL A 42 -1.32 0.83 -4.18
N THR A 43 -0.85 1.28 -3.01
CA THR A 43 -1.29 0.78 -1.72
C THR A 43 -2.21 1.81 -1.07
N VAL A 44 -3.43 1.40 -0.72
CA VAL A 44 -4.42 2.21 -0.01
C VAL A 44 -4.38 1.84 1.46
N LEU A 45 -4.29 2.82 2.35
CA LEU A 45 -4.29 2.60 3.80
C LEU A 45 -5.24 3.51 4.57
N ARG A 46 -5.64 3.05 5.75
CA ARG A 46 -6.41 3.78 6.75
C ARG A 46 -5.61 3.86 8.05
N LEU A 47 -5.61 5.03 8.67
CA LEU A 47 -5.05 5.24 10.01
C LEU A 47 -6.13 5.04 11.07
N VAL A 48 -5.72 4.69 12.30
CA VAL A 48 -6.62 4.68 13.48
C VAL A 48 -7.08 6.08 13.87
#